data_AF-A0A6P0Q660-F1
#
_entry.id   AF-A0A6P0Q660-F1
#
_cell.length_a   1.000
_cell.length_b   1.000
_cell.length_c   1.000
_cell.angle_alpha   90.00
_cell.angle_beta   90.00
_cell.angle_gamma   90.00
#
_symmetry.space_group_name_H-M   'P 1'
#
loop_
_entity.id
_entity.type
_entity.pdbx_description
1 polymer ?
#
loop_
_entity_poly.entity_id
_entity_poly.type
_entity_poly.pdbx_seq_one_letter_code
_entity_poly.pdbx_strand_id
1 'polypeptide(L)'
;FSEVEKLRKQEMALEDARGAWSFAKREGREEGRLEGREEGRLEGKRNLLLGLLESRFGQLTRNANALIEALTNQDLDRLSKAIWDFNTSEDLLNWLEEHSSSK
;
A
#
# COMPACT_ATOMS: atom_id res chain seq x y z
N PHE A 1 4.96 -38.06 -41.46
CA PHE A 1 5.40 -37.05 -40.48
C PHE A 1 6.74 -37.52 -39.93
N SER A 2 7.81 -36.76 -40.15
CA SER A 2 9.16 -37.20 -39.76
C SER A 2 9.38 -37.04 -38.26
N GLU A 3 10.25 -37.87 -37.69
CA GLU A 3 10.66 -37.79 -36.28
C GLU A 3 11.35 -36.45 -35.97
N VAL A 4 12.08 -35.90 -36.95
CA VAL A 4 12.72 -34.57 -36.90
C VAL A 4 11.70 -33.45 -36.72
N GLU A 5 10.56 -33.48 -37.43
CA GLU A 5 9.51 -32.47 -37.26
C GLU A 5 8.85 -32.53 -35.88
N LYS A 6 8.71 -33.74 -35.30
CA LYS A 6 8.19 -33.91 -33.95
C LYS A 6 9.14 -33.32 -32.92
N LEU A 7 10.44 -33.60 -33.05
CA LEU A 7 11.48 -33.06 -32.16
C LEU A 7 11.53 -31.54 -32.22
N ARG A 8 11.52 -30.95 -33.42
CA ARG A 8 11.52 -29.48 -33.59
C ARG A 8 10.29 -28.81 -32.95
N LYS A 9 9.11 -29.43 -33.05
CA LYS A 9 7.89 -28.93 -32.38
C LYS A 9 7.99 -29.01 -30.86
N GLN A 10 8.56 -30.10 -30.34
CA GLN A 10 8.79 -30.26 -28.90
C GLN A 10 9.81 -29.24 -28.37
N GLU A 11 10.89 -29.01 -29.10
CA GLU A 11 11.91 -28.01 -28.75
C GLU A 11 11.32 -26.60 -28.68
N MET A 12 10.60 -26.19 -29.73
CA MET A 12 9.92 -24.90 -29.77
C MET A 12 8.94 -24.72 -28.59
N ALA A 13 8.15 -25.75 -28.27
CA ALA A 13 7.24 -25.70 -27.12
C ALA A 13 7.97 -25.57 -25.77
N LEU A 14 9.14 -26.18 -25.62
CA LEU A 14 9.96 -26.05 -24.42
C LEU A 14 10.57 -24.65 -24.30
N GLU A 15 11.02 -24.06 -25.41
CA GLU A 15 11.51 -22.68 -25.44
C GLU A 15 10.40 -21.68 -25.08
N ASP A 16 9.21 -21.84 -25.66
CA ASP A 16 8.04 -21.03 -25.34
C ASP A 16 7.68 -21.14 -23.85
N ALA A 17 7.64 -22.36 -23.31
CA ALA A 17 7.36 -22.59 -21.89
C ALA A 17 8.42 -21.96 -20.97
N ARG A 18 9.71 -22.06 -21.32
CA ARG A 18 10.79 -21.40 -20.58
C ARG A 18 10.68 -19.88 -20.66
N GLY A 19 10.33 -19.35 -21.82
CA GLY A 19 10.09 -17.92 -22.04
C GLY A 19 8.96 -17.41 -21.16
N ALA A 20 7.82 -18.10 -21.18
CA ALA A 20 6.65 -17.78 -20.36
C ALA A 20 6.97 -17.83 -18.85
N TRP A 21 7.66 -18.88 -18.39
CA TRP A 21 8.05 -19.00 -16.98
C TRP A 21 9.00 -17.88 -16.54
N SER A 22 9.98 -17.55 -17.39
CA SER A 22 10.93 -16.47 -17.11
C SER A 22 10.24 -15.10 -17.05
N PHE A 23 9.27 -14.87 -17.93
CA PHE A 23 8.44 -13.67 -17.92
C PHE A 23 7.62 -13.60 -16.63
N ALA A 24 6.85 -14.64 -16.29
CA ALA A 24 6.02 -14.67 -15.09
C ALA A 24 6.83 -14.45 -13.80
N LYS A 25 8.04 -15.01 -13.72
CA LYS A 25 8.94 -14.77 -12.57
C LYS A 25 9.40 -13.32 -12.47
N ARG A 26 9.65 -12.66 -13.60
CA ARG A 26 10.03 -11.23 -13.61
C ARG A 26 8.86 -10.35 -13.23
N GLU A 27 7.70 -10.57 -13.84
CA GLU A 27 6.47 -9.83 -13.53
C GLU A 27 6.12 -9.95 -12.04
N GLY A 28 6.05 -11.16 -11.49
CA GLY A 28 5.71 -11.34 -10.08
C GLY A 28 6.73 -10.71 -9.12
N ARG A 29 8.02 -10.65 -9.49
CA ARG A 29 9.03 -9.94 -8.71
C ARG A 29 8.84 -8.42 -8.78
N GLU A 30 8.48 -7.91 -9.95
CA GLU A 30 8.26 -6.48 -10.15
C GLU A 30 6.98 -6.01 -9.46
N GLU A 31 5.88 -6.74 -9.62
CA GLU A 31 4.60 -6.51 -8.96
C GLU A 31 4.78 -6.50 -7.44
N GLY A 32 5.34 -7.56 -6.86
CA GLY A 32 5.55 -7.62 -5.41
C GLY A 32 6.49 -6.52 -4.87
N ARG A 33 7.46 -6.06 -5.68
CA ARG A 33 8.32 -4.91 -5.32
C ARG A 33 7.54 -3.60 -5.34
N LEU A 34 6.63 -3.42 -6.29
CA LEU A 34 5.81 -2.21 -6.42
C LEU A 34 4.77 -2.15 -5.29
N GLU A 35 4.03 -3.24 -5.10
CA GLU A 35 3.03 -3.37 -4.03
C GLU A 35 3.66 -3.16 -2.66
N GLY A 36 4.71 -3.91 -2.32
CA GLY A 36 5.37 -3.79 -1.02
C GLY A 36 5.97 -2.41 -0.76
N ARG A 37 6.40 -1.69 -1.82
CA ARG A 37 6.88 -0.31 -1.68
C ARG A 37 5.74 0.65 -1.36
N GLU A 38 4.59 0.49 -2.01
CA GLU A 38 3.44 1.37 -1.80
C GLU A 38 2.77 1.11 -0.46
N GLU A 39 2.58 -0.16 -0.09
CA GLU A 39 2.08 -0.56 1.22
C GLU A 39 3.00 -0.07 2.34
N GLY A 40 4.31 -0.31 2.23
CA GLY A 40 5.28 0.14 3.22
C GLY A 40 5.35 1.66 3.36
N ARG A 41 5.15 2.40 2.26
CA ARG A 41 5.07 3.87 2.29
C ARG A 41 3.81 4.34 3.02
N LEU A 42 2.67 3.70 2.75
CA LEU A 42 1.40 4.01 3.40
C LEU A 42 1.43 3.71 4.90
N GLU A 43 1.90 2.52 5.26
CA GLU A 43 2.06 2.09 6.65
C GLU A 43 3.03 3.00 7.40
N GLY A 44 4.21 3.27 6.84
CA GLY A 44 5.21 4.14 7.46
C GLY A 44 4.68 5.56 7.71
N LYS A 45 3.92 6.12 6.75
CA LYS A 45 3.29 7.43 6.90
C LYS A 45 2.23 7.44 8.00
N ARG A 46 1.40 6.40 8.08
CA ARG A 46 0.40 6.24 9.13
C ARG A 46 1.05 6.14 10.52
N ASN A 47 2.06 5.29 10.66
CA ASN A 47 2.78 5.09 11.92
C ASN A 47 3.46 6.39 12.38
N LEU A 48 4.05 7.15 11.45
CA LEU A 48 4.63 8.45 11.75
C LEU A 48 3.57 9.44 12.27
N LEU A 49 2.41 9.52 11.60
CA LEU A 49 1.34 10.43 12.01
C LEU A 49 0.74 10.04 13.36
N LEU A 50 0.54 8.74 13.62
CA LEU A 50 0.10 8.25 14.92
C LEU A 50 1.08 8.66 16.03
N GLY A 51 2.39 8.43 15.85
CA GLY A 51 3.39 8.82 16.83
C GLY A 51 3.46 10.33 17.07
N LEU A 52 3.29 11.15 16.03
CA LEU A 52 3.23 12.61 16.15
C LEU A 52 1.99 13.08 16.92
N LEU A 53 0.82 12.50 16.61
CA LEU A 53 -0.44 12.83 17.28
C LEU A 53 -0.40 12.40 18.76
N GLU A 54 0.12 11.22 19.06
CA GLU A 54 0.29 10.75 20.44
C GLU A 54 1.30 11.60 21.22
N SER A 55 2.37 12.06 20.56
CA SER A 55 3.34 12.98 21.17
C SER A 55 2.73 14.34 21.51
N ARG A 56 1.73 14.78 20.71
CA ARG A 56 1.11 16.10 20.87
C ARG A 56 -0.08 16.11 21.82
N PHE A 57 -0.93 15.10 21.74
CA PHE A 57 -2.20 15.03 22.46
C PHE A 57 -2.21 13.97 23.58
N GLY A 58 -1.13 13.22 23.74
CA GLY A 58 -1.09 12.05 24.62
C GLY A 58 -1.77 10.85 23.99
N GLN A 59 -2.07 9.83 24.81
CA GLN A 59 -2.64 8.57 24.32
C GLN A 59 -3.96 8.80 23.57
N LEU A 60 -4.00 8.41 22.30
CA LEU A 60 -5.20 8.49 21.48
C LEU A 60 -6.23 7.44 21.91
N THR A 61 -7.51 7.78 21.74
CA THR A 61 -8.59 6.84 21.99
C THR A 61 -8.60 5.73 20.92
N ARG A 62 -9.16 4.57 21.24
CA ARG A 62 -9.32 3.47 20.26
C ARG A 62 -10.07 3.91 19.00
N ASN A 63 -11.06 4.81 19.15
CA ASN A 63 -11.81 5.35 18.03
C ASN A 63 -10.93 6.17 17.10
N ALA A 64 -10.14 7.10 17.64
CA ALA A 64 -9.22 7.93 16.85
C ALA A 64 -8.21 7.06 16.09
N ASN A 65 -7.63 6.04 16.75
CA ASN A 65 -6.70 5.11 16.10
C ASN A 65 -7.36 4.36 14.94
N ALA A 66 -8.57 3.83 15.14
CA ALA A 66 -9.29 3.12 14.08
C ALA A 66 -9.63 4.04 12.89
N LEU A 67 -9.99 5.31 13.13
CA LEU A 67 -10.25 6.27 12.06
C LEU A 67 -8.97 6.59 11.27
N ILE A 68 -7.84 6.81 11.96
CA ILE A 68 -6.55 7.06 11.32
C ILE A 68 -6.07 5.83 10.52
N GLU A 69 -6.31 4.63 11.04
CA GLU A 69 -6.04 3.37 10.34
C GLU A 69 -6.85 3.24 9.05
N ALA A 70 -8.10 3.70 9.06
CA ALA A 70 -8.99 3.67 7.90
C ALA A 70 -8.72 4.75 6.85
N LEU A 71 -7.92 5.79 7.17
CA LEU A 71 -7.63 6.87 6.22
C LEU A 71 -6.92 6.38 4.96
N THR A 72 -7.31 6.96 3.83
CA THR A 72 -6.63 6.76 2.54
C THR A 72 -5.27 7.46 2.54
N ASN A 73 -4.39 7.13 1.58
CA ASN A 73 -3.13 7.86 1.43
C ASN A 73 -3.35 9.39 1.26
N GLN A 74 -4.39 9.78 0.52
CA GLN A 74 -4.71 11.19 0.28
C GLN A 74 -5.14 11.89 1.57
N ASP A 75 -5.96 11.23 2.39
CA ASP A 75 -6.38 11.80 3.67
C ASP A 75 -5.23 11.88 4.66
N LEU A 76 -4.31 10.91 4.67
CA LEU A 76 -3.07 11.02 5.42
C LEU A 76 -2.19 12.19 4.94
N ASP A 77 -2.22 12.55 3.64
CA ASP A 77 -1.51 13.74 3.12
C ASP A 77 -2.18 15.05 3.57
N ARG A 78 -3.50 15.03 3.78
CA ARG A 78 -4.23 16.18 4.32
C ARG A 78 -3.98 16.31 5.81
N LEU A 79 -4.04 15.20 6.56
CA LEU A 79 -3.78 15.15 8.00
C LEU A 79 -2.37 15.64 8.32
N SER A 80 -1.36 15.29 7.52
CA SER A 80 0.03 15.73 7.75
C SER A 80 0.22 17.26 7.71
N LYS A 81 -0.70 17.98 7.07
CA LYS A 81 -0.72 19.44 7.02
C LYS A 81 -1.64 20.01 8.10
N ALA A 82 -2.83 19.46 8.24
CA ALA A 82 -3.84 19.91 9.20
C ALA A 82 -3.41 19.70 10.67
N ILE A 83 -2.51 18.74 10.94
CA ILE A 83 -2.02 18.45 12.29
C ILE A 83 -1.45 19.68 12.99
N TRP A 84 -0.91 20.65 12.25
CA TRP A 84 -0.32 21.86 12.82
C TRP A 84 -1.38 22.91 13.22
N ASP A 85 -2.59 22.80 12.68
CA ASP A 85 -3.69 23.75 12.90
C ASP A 85 -4.57 23.35 14.11
N PHE A 86 -4.51 22.08 14.54
CA PHE A 86 -5.26 21.61 15.69
C PHE A 86 -4.74 22.27 16.98
N ASN A 87 -5.60 22.60 17.94
CA ASN A 87 -5.18 23.08 19.26
C ASN A 87 -5.50 22.07 20.37
N THR A 88 -6.48 21.19 20.11
CA THR A 88 -7.00 20.21 21.06
C THR A 88 -7.15 18.83 20.40
N SER A 89 -7.33 17.80 21.23
CA SER A 89 -7.70 16.46 20.76
C SER A 89 -9.11 16.43 20.13
N GLU A 90 -9.97 17.39 20.46
CA GLU A 90 -11.32 17.51 19.89
C GLU A 90 -11.27 18.02 18.44
N ASP A 91 -10.36 18.96 18.13
CA ASP A 91 -10.12 19.40 16.74
C ASP A 91 -9.71 18.23 15.83
N LEU A 92 -8.84 17.35 16.35
CA LEU A 92 -8.44 16.13 15.65
C LEU A 92 -9.63 15.20 15.41
N LEU A 93 -10.46 14.94 16.43
CA LEU A 93 -11.61 14.05 16.30
C LEU A 93 -12.63 14.57 15.29
N ASN A 94 -12.95 15.86 15.34
CA ASN A 94 -13.85 16.50 14.37
C ASN A 94 -13.31 16.36 12.95
N TRP A 95 -12.01 16.63 12.75
CA TRP A 95 -11.36 16.48 11.45
C TRP A 95 -11.45 15.03 10.95
N LEU A 96 -11.20 14.05 11.82
CA LEU A 96 -11.28 12.63 11.48
C LEU A 96 -12.70 12.21 11.10
N GLU A 97 -13.73 12.66 11.80
CA GLU A 97 -15.14 12.33 11.50
C GLU A 97 -15.58 12.89 10.13
N GLU A 98 -15.16 14.12 9.81
CA GLU A 98 -15.44 14.76 8.51
C GLU A 98 -14.77 14.03 7.33
N HIS A 99 -13.56 13.51 7.53
CA HIS A 99 -12.72 12.95 6.45
C HIS A 99 -12.72 11.42 6.39
N SER A 100 -13.22 10.74 7.43
CA SER A 100 -13.38 9.27 7.46
C SER A 100 -14.63 8.77 6.73
N SER A 101 -15.55 9.68 6.38
CA SER A 101 -16.88 9.35 5.82
C SER A 101 -16.94 9.26 4.29
N SER A 102 -15.84 9.46 3.56
CA SER A 102 -15.84 9.31 2.10
C SER A 102 -15.35 7.93 1.68
N LYS A 103 -16.25 6.95 1.68
CA LYS A 103 -16.14 5.77 0.81
C LYS A 103 -16.72 6.06 -0.56
#